data_AF-A0A811RRD6-F1
#
_entry.id   AF-A0A811RRD6-F1
#
_cell.length_a   1.000
_cell.length_b   1.000
_cell.length_c   1.000
_cell.angle_alpha   90.00
_cell.angle_beta   90.00
_cell.angle_gamma   90.00
#
_symmetry.space_group_name_H-M   'P 1'
#
loop_
_entity.id
_entity.type
_entity.pdbx_description
1 polymer ?
#
loop_
_entity_poly.entity_id
_entity_poly.type
_entity_poly.pdbx_seq_one_letter_code
_entity_poly.pdbx_strand_id
1 'polypeptide(L)'
;MSTVAGMHMIRLAQWRQCCYQMEMAVAAPTSGSNNSNQQQHVLSERKRREKLNDSFKALRTVLPPASKKDKASILIRARHYVTTLESRLSEIEEKNRMLVELLHHRNNGGDPGDVSSKKIEVDIDINREAFEVKETSQEFRLKIMVGSECNALDAVVSILECLKETGDVRLVSMDMGSRATTLTL
;
A
#
# COMPACT_ATOMS: atom_id res chain seq x y z
N MET A 1 28.79 83.88 43.60
CA MET A 1 28.69 82.40 43.66
C MET A 1 28.56 81.87 42.24
N SER A 2 29.36 80.88 41.89
CA SER A 2 29.95 80.71 40.54
C SER A 2 28.95 80.26 39.45
N THR A 3 28.75 81.09 38.43
CA THR A 3 27.97 80.78 37.20
C THR A 3 28.49 79.55 36.47
N VAL A 4 29.78 79.24 36.63
CA VAL A 4 30.44 78.07 36.06
C VAL A 4 29.91 76.76 36.68
N ALA A 5 29.56 76.76 37.96
CA ALA A 5 29.00 75.58 38.63
C ALA A 5 27.59 75.23 38.11
N GLY A 6 26.77 76.25 37.82
CA GLY A 6 25.44 76.06 37.22
C GLY A 6 25.50 75.50 35.80
N MET A 7 26.44 75.99 34.98
CA MET A 7 26.65 75.48 33.62
C MET A 7 27.12 74.00 33.62
N HIS A 8 27.97 73.62 34.58
CA HIS A 8 28.46 72.26 34.71
C HIS A 8 27.33 71.28 35.10
N MET A 9 26.42 71.72 35.97
CA MET A 9 25.25 70.92 36.38
C MET A 9 24.26 70.71 35.23
N ILE A 10 24.02 71.73 34.39
CA ILE A 10 23.17 71.61 33.21
C ILE A 10 23.79 70.63 32.20
N ARG A 11 25.10 70.72 31.95
CA ARG A 11 25.81 69.78 31.07
C ARG A 11 25.74 68.34 31.57
N LEU A 12 25.93 68.11 32.88
CA LEU A 12 25.84 66.79 33.49
C LEU A 12 24.42 66.21 33.41
N ALA A 13 23.38 67.04 33.62
CA ALA A 13 21.99 66.62 33.48
C ALA A 13 21.66 66.26 32.03
N GLN A 14 22.14 67.05 31.07
CA GLN A 14 21.93 66.82 29.65
C GLN A 14 22.68 65.59 29.13
N TRP A 15 23.90 65.35 29.65
CA TRP A 15 24.67 64.15 29.36
C TRP A 15 24.01 62.90 29.92
N ARG A 16 23.52 62.94 31.18
CA ARG A 16 22.73 61.86 31.76
C ARG A 16 21.47 61.56 30.95
N GLN A 17 20.71 62.59 30.55
CA GLN A 17 19.50 62.44 29.74
C GLN A 17 19.82 61.80 28.37
N CYS A 18 20.93 62.18 27.74
CA CYS A 18 21.38 61.62 26.46
C CYS A 18 21.85 60.16 26.61
N CYS A 19 22.61 59.84 27.66
CA CYS A 19 23.00 58.47 27.97
C CYS A 19 21.78 57.56 28.17
N TYR A 20 20.77 58.00 28.92
CA TYR A 20 19.53 57.25 29.09
C TYR A 20 18.76 57.07 27.78
N GLN A 21 18.70 58.07 26.89
CA GLN A 21 18.07 57.92 25.58
C GLN A 21 18.83 56.94 24.66
N MET A 22 20.16 56.95 24.70
CA MET A 22 20.99 56.03 23.91
C MET A 22 20.85 54.57 24.40
N GLU A 23 20.80 54.35 25.71
CA GLU A 23 20.64 53.03 26.34
C GLU A 23 19.28 52.39 25.99
N MET A 24 18.22 53.19 25.86
CA MET A 24 16.89 52.73 25.43
C MET A 24 16.77 52.49 23.92
N ALA A 25 17.61 53.11 23.09
CA ALA A 25 17.63 52.90 21.64
C ALA A 25 18.40 51.63 21.22
N VAL A 26 19.42 51.22 21.98
CA VAL A 26 20.21 50.00 21.74
C VAL A 26 19.42 48.72 22.08
N ALA A 27 18.38 48.82 22.91
CA ALA A 27 17.52 47.70 23.31
C ALA A 27 16.42 47.32 22.28
N ALA A 28 16.35 47.96 21.11
CA ALA A 28 15.33 47.67 20.11
C ALA A 28 15.85 46.91 18.88
N PRO A 29 15.77 45.56 18.84
CA PRO A 29 15.78 44.81 17.60
C PRO A 29 14.33 44.47 17.20
N THR A 30 13.61 45.39 16.57
CA THR A 30 12.28 45.11 16.00
C THR A 30 12.30 45.24 14.48
N SER A 31 13.07 44.37 13.81
CA SER A 31 12.94 44.17 12.36
C SER A 31 13.43 42.80 11.85
N GLY A 32 14.19 42.04 12.64
CA GLY A 32 14.71 40.72 12.23
C GLY A 32 13.74 39.53 12.43
N SER A 33 12.70 39.67 13.26
CA SER A 33 11.85 38.54 13.69
C SER A 33 10.74 38.17 12.68
N ASN A 34 10.27 39.12 11.88
CA ASN A 34 9.18 38.85 10.93
C ASN A 34 9.68 38.07 9.70
N ASN A 35 10.89 38.36 9.23
CA ASN A 35 11.48 37.69 8.08
C ASN A 35 11.84 36.23 8.37
N SER A 36 12.35 35.92 9.57
CA SER A 36 12.67 34.53 9.96
C SER A 36 11.40 33.69 10.11
N ASN A 37 10.36 34.22 10.75
CA ASN A 37 9.06 33.55 10.86
C ASN A 37 8.39 33.36 9.49
N GLN A 38 8.49 34.34 8.59
CA GLN A 38 7.96 34.23 7.23
C GLN A 38 8.74 33.20 6.39
N GLN A 39 10.07 33.16 6.51
CA GLN A 39 10.90 32.13 5.88
C GLN A 39 10.57 30.74 6.41
N GLN A 40 10.43 30.56 7.73
CA GLN A 40 10.03 29.29 8.33
C GLN A 40 8.63 28.86 7.86
N HIS A 41 7.67 29.78 7.75
CA HIS A 41 6.34 29.50 7.23
C HIS A 41 6.39 29.02 5.77
N VAL A 42 7.18 29.67 4.91
CA VAL A 42 7.36 29.26 3.51
C VAL A 42 8.00 27.87 3.40
N LEU A 43 9.04 27.60 4.19
CA LEU A 43 9.70 26.29 4.23
C LEU A 43 8.75 25.18 4.75
N SER A 44 7.98 25.48 5.80
CA SER A 44 6.96 24.59 6.35
C SER A 44 5.89 24.24 5.30
N GLU A 45 5.35 25.24 4.60
CA GLU A 45 4.34 25.03 3.57
C GLU A 45 4.91 24.25 2.38
N ARG A 46 6.16 24.52 1.99
CA ARG A 46 6.84 23.74 0.95
C ARG A 46 6.96 22.27 1.35
N LYS A 47 7.42 21.97 2.56
CA LYS A 47 7.53 20.61 3.09
C LYS A 47 6.17 19.91 3.16
N ARG A 48 5.11 20.64 3.54
CA ARG A 48 3.73 20.12 3.54
C ARG A 48 3.31 19.70 2.13
N ARG A 49 3.58 20.54 1.12
CA ARG A 49 3.24 20.26 -0.29
C ARG A 49 4.07 19.12 -0.87
N GLU A 50 5.34 19.03 -0.53
CA GLU A 50 6.21 17.91 -0.91
C GLU A 50 5.67 16.59 -0.36
N LYS A 51 5.38 16.52 0.94
CA LYS A 51 4.77 15.33 1.57
C LYS A 51 3.45 14.93 0.90
N LEU A 52 2.57 15.90 0.64
CA LEU A 52 1.30 15.65 -0.05
C LEU A 52 1.54 15.09 -1.45
N ASN A 53 2.50 15.64 -2.19
CA ASN A 53 2.81 15.17 -3.54
C ASN A 53 3.41 13.76 -3.54
N ASP A 54 4.23 13.43 -2.54
CA ASP A 54 4.77 12.09 -2.36
C ASP A 54 3.67 11.09 -2.00
N SER A 55 2.68 11.47 -1.18
CA SER A 55 1.49 10.64 -0.95
C SER A 55 0.71 10.37 -2.23
N PHE A 56 0.58 11.35 -3.15
CA PHE A 56 -0.06 11.13 -4.46
C PHE A 56 0.75 10.18 -5.36
N LYS A 57 2.10 10.25 -5.32
CA LYS A 57 2.96 9.31 -6.05
C LYS A 57 2.80 7.89 -5.51
N ALA A 58 2.85 7.71 -4.19
CA ALA A 58 2.64 6.42 -3.54
C ALA A 58 1.23 5.87 -3.81
N LEU A 59 0.20 6.72 -3.78
CA LEU A 59 -1.15 6.30 -4.16
C LEU A 59 -1.19 5.84 -5.63
N ARG A 60 -0.48 6.51 -6.53
CA ARG A 60 -0.43 6.12 -7.94
C ARG A 60 0.23 4.76 -8.17
N THR A 61 1.23 4.38 -7.36
CA THR A 61 1.93 3.09 -7.52
C THR A 61 1.09 1.89 -7.11
N VAL A 62 0.13 2.08 -6.19
CA VAL A 62 -0.77 0.99 -5.74
C VAL A 62 -2.03 0.85 -6.59
N LEU A 63 -2.35 1.86 -7.41
CA LEU A 63 -3.48 1.79 -8.33
C LEU A 63 -3.04 1.18 -9.66
N PRO A 64 -3.96 0.54 -10.42
CA PRO A 64 -3.66 0.03 -11.74
C PRO A 64 -3.00 1.10 -12.65
N PRO A 65 -2.12 0.73 -13.60
CA PRO A 65 -1.47 1.69 -14.49
C PRO A 65 -2.48 2.55 -15.25
N ALA A 66 -2.21 3.85 -15.39
CA ALA A 66 -3.07 4.76 -16.14
C ALA A 66 -2.29 5.89 -16.82
N SER A 67 -2.79 6.30 -17.99
CA SER A 67 -2.24 7.43 -18.75
C SER A 67 -2.47 8.79 -18.07
N LYS A 68 -3.65 8.98 -17.45
CA LYS A 68 -4.01 10.23 -16.76
C LYS A 68 -3.24 10.37 -15.44
N LYS A 69 -2.72 11.58 -15.18
CA LYS A 69 -1.82 11.89 -14.05
C LYS A 69 -2.33 13.02 -13.14
N ASP A 70 -3.48 13.59 -13.44
CA ASP A 70 -4.06 14.67 -12.65
C ASP A 70 -4.56 14.16 -11.28
N LYS A 71 -4.52 15.03 -10.27
CA LYS A 71 -4.83 14.64 -8.88
C LYS A 71 -6.30 14.21 -8.69
N ALA A 72 -7.22 14.84 -9.42
CA ALA A 72 -8.64 14.50 -9.33
C ALA A 72 -8.91 13.09 -9.88
N SER A 73 -8.35 12.75 -11.05
CA SER A 73 -8.50 11.40 -11.61
C SER A 73 -7.86 10.33 -10.74
N ILE A 74 -6.73 10.62 -10.07
CA ILE A 74 -6.14 9.69 -9.09
C ILE A 74 -7.12 9.39 -7.95
N LEU A 75 -7.76 10.40 -7.37
CA LEU A 75 -8.71 10.20 -6.25
C LEU A 75 -9.97 9.46 -6.68
N ILE A 76 -10.55 9.80 -7.84
CA ILE A 76 -11.73 9.11 -8.38
C ILE A 76 -11.41 7.63 -8.63
N ARG A 77 -10.25 7.35 -9.23
CA ARG A 77 -9.80 5.98 -9.47
C ARG A 77 -9.52 5.22 -8.19
N ALA A 78 -8.92 5.87 -7.19
CA ALA A 78 -8.69 5.27 -5.89
C ALA A 78 -10.01 4.79 -5.27
N ARG A 79 -11.01 5.68 -5.23
CA ARG A 79 -12.35 5.34 -4.74
C ARG A 79 -12.95 4.16 -5.50
N HIS A 80 -12.93 4.20 -6.83
CA HIS A 80 -13.48 3.13 -7.65
C HIS A 80 -12.74 1.80 -7.41
N TYR A 81 -11.40 1.84 -7.29
CA TYR A 81 -10.62 0.64 -7.08
C TYR A 81 -10.93 -0.02 -5.74
N VAL A 82 -11.12 0.74 -4.66
CA VAL A 82 -11.58 0.20 -3.37
C VAL A 82 -12.93 -0.52 -3.53
N THR A 83 -13.92 0.11 -4.19
CA THR A 83 -15.23 -0.53 -4.40
C THR A 83 -15.15 -1.80 -5.26
N THR A 84 -14.25 -1.83 -6.25
CA THR A 84 -14.01 -3.04 -7.05
C THR A 84 -13.39 -4.16 -6.22
N LEU A 85 -12.44 -3.82 -5.33
CA LEU A 85 -11.81 -4.80 -4.44
C LEU A 85 -12.81 -5.39 -3.45
N GLU A 86 -13.69 -4.57 -2.87
CA GLU A 86 -14.77 -5.04 -1.98
C GLU A 86 -15.72 -6.00 -2.71
N SER A 87 -16.12 -5.67 -3.94
CA SER A 87 -16.95 -6.55 -4.76
C SER A 87 -16.26 -7.89 -5.07
N ARG A 88 -14.96 -7.86 -5.39
CA ARG A 88 -14.18 -9.08 -5.67
C ARG A 88 -14.04 -9.96 -4.43
N LEU A 89 -13.82 -9.37 -3.26
CA LEU A 89 -13.79 -10.12 -2.00
C LEU A 89 -15.13 -10.81 -1.74
N SER A 90 -16.23 -10.09 -1.89
CA SER A 90 -17.57 -10.67 -1.70
C SER A 90 -17.85 -11.83 -2.67
N GLU A 91 -17.44 -11.69 -3.94
CA GLU A 91 -17.57 -12.75 -4.95
C GLU A 91 -16.74 -13.98 -4.59
N ILE A 92 -15.47 -13.79 -4.17
CA ILE A 92 -14.59 -14.89 -3.77
C ILE A 92 -15.12 -15.60 -2.52
N GLU A 93 -15.60 -14.84 -1.53
CA GLU A 93 -16.20 -15.39 -0.32
C GLU A 93 -17.46 -16.21 -0.62
N GLU A 94 -18.31 -15.75 -1.53
CA GLU A 94 -19.49 -16.50 -1.97
C GLU A 94 -19.11 -17.79 -2.71
N LYS A 95 -18.15 -17.72 -3.64
CA LYS A 95 -17.63 -18.93 -4.31
C LYS A 95 -17.07 -19.93 -3.31
N ASN A 96 -16.33 -19.44 -2.31
CA ASN A 96 -15.79 -20.30 -1.25
C ASN A 96 -16.91 -20.93 -0.40
N ARG A 97 -17.94 -20.15 -0.02
CA ARG A 97 -19.13 -20.69 0.68
C ARG A 97 -19.81 -21.80 -0.11
N MET A 98 -20.08 -21.58 -1.40
CA MET A 98 -20.70 -22.58 -2.28
C MET A 98 -19.84 -23.85 -2.40
N LEU A 99 -18.52 -23.71 -2.53
CA LEU A 99 -17.61 -24.84 -2.60
C LEU A 99 -17.60 -25.65 -1.30
N VAL A 100 -17.56 -24.97 -0.14
CA VAL A 100 -17.66 -25.63 1.16
C VAL A 100 -19.00 -26.35 1.29
N GLU A 101 -20.11 -25.72 0.90
CA GLU A 101 -21.43 -26.36 0.97
C GLU A 101 -21.52 -27.62 0.07
N LEU A 102 -20.97 -27.55 -1.15
CA LEU A 102 -20.86 -28.70 -2.05
C LEU A 102 -20.03 -29.86 -1.45
N LEU A 103 -18.95 -29.54 -0.73
CA LEU A 103 -18.16 -30.56 -0.01
C LEU A 103 -18.96 -31.18 1.15
N HIS A 104 -19.74 -30.39 1.89
CA HIS A 104 -20.53 -30.87 3.02
C HIS A 104 -21.72 -31.72 2.58
N HIS A 105 -22.40 -31.39 1.47
CA HIS A 105 -23.53 -32.18 0.97
C HIS A 105 -23.12 -33.56 0.44
N ARG A 106 -21.86 -33.72 -0.02
CA ARG A 106 -21.30 -35.01 -0.45
C ARG A 106 -21.07 -35.99 0.71
N ASN A 107 -21.04 -35.52 1.96
CA ASN A 107 -20.74 -36.34 3.13
C ASN A 107 -21.98 -36.88 3.88
N ASN A 108 -23.20 -36.43 3.54
CA ASN A 108 -24.41 -36.73 4.32
C ASN A 108 -25.44 -37.64 3.62
N GLY A 109 -25.10 -38.23 2.46
CA GLY A 109 -25.99 -39.17 1.78
C GLY A 109 -25.25 -40.33 1.14
N GLY A 110 -25.14 -41.46 1.85
CA GLY A 110 -24.64 -42.71 1.25
C GLY A 110 -24.24 -43.79 2.26
N ASP A 111 -25.17 -44.72 2.48
CA ASP A 111 -25.03 -46.15 2.82
C ASP A 111 -23.59 -46.75 2.84
N PRO A 112 -23.21 -47.61 3.82
CA PRO A 112 -21.86 -48.20 3.92
C PRO A 112 -21.56 -49.31 2.90
N GLY A 113 -22.39 -49.50 1.88
CA GLY A 113 -22.23 -50.54 0.86
C GLY A 113 -21.79 -49.95 -0.48
N ASP A 114 -20.56 -50.25 -0.87
CA ASP A 114 -20.12 -50.28 -2.28
C ASP A 114 -20.29 -48.99 -3.11
N VAL A 115 -19.34 -48.05 -3.06
CA VAL A 115 -18.87 -47.34 -4.26
C VAL A 115 -17.42 -46.90 -4.06
N SER A 116 -16.54 -47.45 -4.91
CA SER A 116 -15.20 -46.95 -5.21
C SER A 116 -15.22 -45.42 -5.35
N SER A 117 -14.88 -44.72 -4.27
CA SER A 117 -14.95 -43.27 -4.22
C SER A 117 -13.90 -42.69 -5.17
N LYS A 118 -14.35 -42.16 -6.31
CA LYS A 118 -13.57 -41.30 -7.21
C LYS A 118 -13.11 -40.07 -6.42
N LYS A 119 -11.97 -40.19 -5.74
CA LYS A 119 -11.30 -39.15 -4.98
C LYS A 119 -10.14 -38.66 -5.84
N ILE A 120 -10.30 -37.48 -6.45
CA ILE A 120 -9.16 -36.73 -6.99
C ILE A 120 -8.53 -36.05 -5.78
N GLU A 121 -7.30 -36.44 -5.45
CA GLU A 121 -6.54 -35.85 -4.36
C GLU A 121 -5.60 -34.81 -4.99
N VAL A 122 -5.85 -33.54 -4.65
CA VAL A 122 -5.11 -32.39 -5.16
C VAL A 122 -4.25 -31.88 -4.02
N ASP A 123 -2.94 -31.94 -4.19
CA ASP A 123 -1.95 -31.44 -3.22
C ASP A 123 -1.35 -30.14 -3.74
N ILE A 124 -1.40 -29.08 -2.92
CA ILE A 124 -0.98 -27.73 -3.29
C ILE A 124 0.16 -27.31 -2.35
N ASP A 125 1.39 -27.39 -2.85
CA ASP A 125 2.57 -26.90 -2.13
C ASP A 125 2.78 -25.41 -2.44
N ILE A 126 2.55 -24.56 -1.44
CA ILE A 126 2.83 -23.12 -1.51
C ILE A 126 4.21 -22.86 -0.91
N ASN A 127 5.24 -22.71 -1.75
CA ASN A 127 6.58 -22.35 -1.27
C ASN A 127 6.64 -20.84 -1.00
N ARG A 128 6.31 -20.43 0.23
CA ARG A 128 6.38 -19.01 0.65
C ARG A 128 7.78 -18.67 1.13
N GLU A 129 8.72 -18.46 0.21
CA GLU A 129 10.01 -17.88 0.60
C GLU A 129 9.81 -16.43 1.05
N ALA A 130 10.50 -16.07 2.15
CA ALA A 130 10.31 -14.81 2.85
C ALA A 130 10.54 -13.62 1.92
N PHE A 131 9.56 -12.72 1.92
CA PHE A 131 9.45 -11.53 1.10
C PHE A 131 10.70 -10.63 1.20
N GLU A 132 11.59 -10.74 0.21
CA GLU A 132 12.47 -9.64 -0.20
C GLU A 132 11.95 -9.04 -1.50
N VAL A 133 11.81 -7.73 -1.52
CA VAL A 133 11.19 -6.95 -2.59
C VAL A 133 12.00 -7.09 -3.88
N LYS A 134 11.66 -8.08 -4.71
CA LYS A 134 11.83 -8.10 -6.17
C LYS A 134 11.12 -9.32 -6.74
N GLU A 135 10.21 -9.04 -7.67
CA GLU A 135 9.39 -9.99 -8.43
C GLU A 135 8.09 -10.44 -7.75
N THR A 136 6.97 -10.19 -8.44
CA THR A 136 5.59 -10.31 -7.93
C THR A 136 4.98 -11.68 -8.25
N SER A 137 5.81 -12.64 -8.65
CA SER A 137 5.38 -13.95 -9.13
C SER A 137 5.81 -15.01 -8.13
N GLN A 138 4.84 -15.55 -7.39
CA GLN A 138 5.03 -16.72 -6.54
C GLN A 138 4.85 -17.95 -7.42
N GLU A 139 5.76 -18.92 -7.30
CA GLU A 139 5.69 -20.19 -8.01
C GLU A 139 4.93 -21.21 -7.16
N PHE A 140 3.96 -21.90 -7.75
CA PHE A 140 3.13 -22.90 -7.08
C PHE A 140 3.29 -24.26 -7.75
N ARG A 141 3.42 -25.32 -6.94
CA ARG A 141 3.39 -26.70 -7.46
C ARG A 141 2.05 -27.35 -7.12
N LEU A 142 1.27 -27.63 -8.16
CA LEU A 142 -0.03 -28.28 -8.11
C LEU A 142 0.12 -29.73 -8.56
N LYS A 143 -0.04 -30.68 -7.64
CA LYS A 143 0.02 -32.11 -7.95
C LYS A 143 -1.37 -32.70 -8.05
N ILE A 144 -1.70 -33.25 -9.22
CA ILE A 144 -3.00 -33.81 -9.56
C ILE A 144 -2.87 -35.33 -9.62
N MET A 145 -3.53 -36.04 -8.70
CA MET A 145 -3.61 -37.50 -8.72
C MET A 145 -5.00 -37.94 -9.18
N VAL A 146 -5.03 -38.71 -10.27
CA VAL A 146 -6.27 -39.08 -10.96
C VAL A 146 -6.53 -40.57 -10.74
N GLY A 147 -7.75 -40.90 -10.26
CA GLY A 147 -8.19 -42.28 -10.04
C GLY A 147 -8.44 -43.04 -11.35
N SER A 148 -8.60 -44.37 -11.25
CA SER A 148 -8.57 -45.36 -12.35
C SER A 148 -9.57 -45.19 -13.50
N GLU A 149 -10.51 -44.25 -13.40
CA GLU A 149 -11.59 -44.03 -14.40
C GLU A 149 -11.63 -42.60 -14.94
N CYS A 150 -10.66 -41.75 -14.59
CA CYS A 150 -10.61 -40.38 -15.08
C CYS A 150 -9.37 -40.20 -15.96
N ASN A 151 -9.57 -39.61 -17.14
CA ASN A 151 -8.46 -39.29 -18.03
C ASN A 151 -7.69 -38.10 -17.42
N ALA A 152 -6.41 -38.31 -17.12
CA ALA A 152 -5.59 -37.28 -16.48
C ALA A 152 -5.50 -36.00 -17.32
N LEU A 153 -5.55 -36.13 -18.65
CA LEU A 153 -5.56 -35.01 -19.56
C LEU A 153 -6.85 -34.18 -19.45
N ASP A 154 -8.02 -34.82 -19.38
CA ASP A 154 -9.30 -34.09 -19.29
C ASP A 154 -9.41 -33.32 -17.96
N ALA A 155 -8.90 -33.91 -16.87
CA ALA A 155 -8.81 -33.24 -15.58
C ALA A 155 -7.86 -32.03 -15.65
N VAL A 156 -6.68 -32.19 -16.26
CA VAL A 156 -5.71 -31.10 -16.43
C VAL A 156 -6.26 -29.99 -17.31
N VAL A 157 -6.92 -30.32 -18.43
CA VAL A 157 -7.55 -29.32 -19.32
C VAL A 157 -8.61 -28.53 -18.56
N SER A 158 -9.50 -29.21 -17.83
CA SER A 158 -10.55 -28.56 -17.05
C SER A 158 -9.98 -27.62 -15.96
N ILE A 159 -8.89 -28.05 -15.31
CA ILE A 159 -8.20 -27.24 -14.29
C ILE A 159 -7.50 -26.04 -14.93
N LEU A 160 -6.81 -26.22 -16.05
CA LEU A 160 -6.13 -25.14 -16.75
C LEU A 160 -7.10 -24.12 -17.33
N GLU A 161 -8.27 -24.53 -17.81
CA GLU A 161 -9.34 -23.61 -18.22
C GLU A 161 -9.83 -22.76 -17.05
N CYS A 162 -10.07 -23.39 -15.88
CA CYS A 162 -10.46 -22.67 -14.67
C CYS A 162 -9.37 -21.70 -14.19
N LEU A 163 -8.09 -22.12 -14.21
CA LEU A 163 -6.95 -21.26 -13.87
C LEU A 163 -6.72 -20.14 -14.88
N LYS A 164 -7.12 -20.33 -16.13
CA LYS A 164 -7.05 -19.28 -17.15
C LYS A 164 -8.12 -18.19 -16.93
N GLU A 165 -9.28 -18.56 -16.41
CA GLU A 165 -10.34 -17.60 -16.05
C GLU A 165 -9.97 -16.71 -14.86
N THR A 166 -9.13 -17.21 -13.94
CA THR A 166 -8.65 -16.39 -12.80
C THR A 166 -7.62 -15.34 -13.21
N GLY A 167 -6.98 -15.48 -14.38
CA GLY A 167 -6.16 -14.45 -15.05
C GLY A 167 -4.82 -14.09 -14.39
N ASP A 168 -4.61 -14.51 -13.13
CA ASP A 168 -3.43 -14.18 -12.33
C ASP A 168 -2.43 -15.36 -12.20
N VAL A 169 -2.65 -16.46 -12.94
CA VAL A 169 -1.84 -17.69 -12.87
C VAL A 169 -1.22 -18.00 -14.24
N ARG A 170 0.06 -18.38 -14.28
CA ARG A 170 0.76 -18.73 -15.52
C ARG A 170 1.43 -20.09 -15.40
N LEU A 171 0.96 -21.06 -16.18
CA LEU A 171 1.65 -22.35 -16.28
C LEU A 171 3.10 -22.17 -16.78
N VAL A 172 4.05 -22.58 -15.94
CA VAL A 172 5.50 -22.58 -16.18
C VAL A 172 5.95 -23.91 -16.78
N SER A 173 5.53 -25.02 -16.18
CA SER A 173 5.85 -26.37 -16.66
C SER A 173 4.82 -27.41 -16.25
N MET A 174 4.78 -28.53 -16.97
CA MET A 174 3.88 -29.65 -16.69
C MET A 174 4.67 -30.95 -16.83
N ASP A 175 4.68 -31.75 -15.77
CA ASP A 175 5.27 -33.09 -15.74
C ASP A 175 4.17 -34.15 -15.64
N MET A 176 4.11 -35.05 -16.62
CA MET A 176 3.11 -36.12 -16.68
C MET A 176 3.72 -37.44 -16.24
N GLY A 177 3.46 -37.85 -15.00
CA GLY A 177 3.77 -39.19 -14.51
C GLY A 177 2.62 -40.18 -14.77
N SER A 178 2.91 -41.48 -14.73
CA SER A 178 1.92 -42.55 -15.00
C SER A 178 0.70 -42.57 -14.06
N ARG A 179 0.78 -41.89 -12.90
CA ARG A 179 -0.30 -41.85 -11.88
C ARG A 179 -0.56 -40.45 -11.31
N ALA A 180 0.24 -39.46 -11.71
CA ALA A 180 0.16 -38.10 -11.19
C ALA A 180 0.67 -37.11 -12.23
N THR A 181 0.01 -35.96 -12.34
CA THR A 181 0.46 -34.84 -13.15
C THR A 181 0.85 -33.70 -12.23
N THR A 182 2.05 -33.16 -12.38
CA THR A 182 2.52 -32.00 -11.60
C THR A 182 2.52 -30.78 -12.51
N LEU A 183 1.78 -29.75 -12.13
CA LEU A 183 1.78 -28.45 -12.80
C LEU A 183 2.57 -27.46 -11.95
N THR A 184 3.50 -26.75 -12.58
CA THR A 184 4.21 -25.63 -11.99
C THR A 184 3.60 -24.35 -12.54
N LEU A 185 3.03 -23.53 -11.67
CA LEU A 185 2.17 -22.38 -11.98
C LEU A 185 2.73 -21.06 -11.42
#